data_AF-A0A1W9JN20-F1
#
_entry.id   AF-A0A1W9JN20-F1
#
_cell.length_a   1.000
_cell.length_b   1.000
_cell.length_c   1.000
_cell.angle_alpha   90.00
_cell.angle_beta   90.00
_cell.angle_gamma   90.00
#
_symmetry.space_group_name_H-M   'P 1'
#
loop_
_entity.id
_entity.type
_entity.pdbx_description
1 polymer ?
#
loop_
_entity_poly.entity_id
_entity_poly.type
_entity_poly.pdbx_seq_one_letter_code
_entity_poly.pdbx_strand_id
1 'polypeptide(L)'
;MEEILKNIAATVLGGFLGYFIRLFIEHRLAIDRIKENVRITEFNKAIGEFRGAFAPAIAKFQLLSDAKDIDQMLKEELIPQFIAIEKFRPFVSPNKKDAYQEAWEKYHQSHKKEGVSSVYFLDYAMGNEKDRMLLFKERINAILKFAE
;
A
#
# COMPACT_ATOMS: atom_id res chain seq x y z
N MET A 1 54.30 -42.37 8.72
CA MET A 1 53.66 -42.02 7.42
C MET A 1 52.14 -42.01 7.49
N GLU A 2 51.52 -42.99 8.16
CA GLU A 2 50.06 -43.15 8.19
C GLU A 2 49.30 -42.00 8.89
N GLU A 3 49.83 -41.43 9.98
CA GLU A 3 49.23 -40.27 10.66
C GLU A 3 49.25 -38.99 9.82
N ILE A 4 50.32 -38.76 9.05
CA ILE A 4 50.46 -37.58 8.19
C ILE A 4 49.41 -37.62 7.07
N LEU A 5 49.18 -38.79 6.49
CA LEU A 5 48.13 -39.03 5.49
C LEU A 5 46.72 -38.81 6.06
N LYS A 6 46.45 -39.27 7.30
CA LYS A 6 45.16 -39.03 7.98
C LYS A 6 44.91 -37.54 8.25
N ASN A 7 45.92 -36.79 8.68
CA ASN A 7 45.80 -35.35 8.93
C ASN A 7 45.59 -34.53 7.65
N ILE A 8 46.28 -34.88 6.56
CA ILE A 8 46.08 -34.25 5.24
C ILE A 8 44.66 -34.55 4.73
N ALA A 9 44.22 -35.80 4.80
CA ALA A 9 42.88 -36.21 4.39
C ALA A 9 41.79 -35.48 5.19
N ALA A 10 41.95 -35.36 6.51
CA ALA A 10 41.03 -34.63 7.39
C ALA A 10 40.96 -33.13 7.05
N THR A 11 42.09 -32.51 6.71
CA THR A 11 42.16 -31.09 6.32
C THR A 11 41.46 -30.83 4.98
N VAL A 12 41.69 -31.70 3.99
CA VAL A 12 41.04 -31.59 2.67
C VAL A 12 39.52 -31.83 2.79
N LEU A 13 39.11 -32.84 3.55
CA LEU A 13 37.69 -33.11 3.84
C LEU A 13 37.03 -31.94 4.59
N GLY A 14 37.70 -31.37 5.60
CA GLY A 14 37.22 -30.20 6.33
C GLY A 14 37.08 -28.96 5.44
N GLY A 15 38.05 -28.73 4.55
CA GLY A 15 38.01 -27.66 3.56
C GLY A 15 36.85 -27.81 2.56
N PHE A 16 36.63 -29.03 2.05
CA PHE A 16 35.50 -29.34 1.18
C PHE A 16 34.16 -29.18 1.87
N LEU A 17 33.99 -29.72 3.09
CA LEU A 17 32.77 -29.57 3.87
C LEU A 17 32.48 -28.08 4.17
N GLY A 18 33.50 -27.35 4.62
CA GLY A 18 33.40 -25.92 4.90
C GLY A 18 32.99 -25.11 3.68
N TYR A 19 33.55 -25.43 2.51
CA TYR A 19 33.18 -24.81 1.24
C TYR A 19 31.70 -25.05 0.87
N PHE A 20 31.22 -26.29 0.98
CA PHE A 20 29.83 -26.63 0.69
C PHE A 20 28.84 -25.99 1.68
N ILE A 21 29.17 -25.98 2.97
CA ILE A 21 28.35 -25.30 3.99
C ILE A 21 28.26 -23.81 3.70
N ARG A 22 29.38 -23.17 3.35
CA ARG A 22 29.42 -21.77 2.96
C ARG A 22 28.54 -21.48 1.74
N LEU A 23 28.67 -22.27 0.67
CA LEU A 23 27.84 -22.13 -0.52
C LEU A 23 26.34 -22.26 -0.20
N PHE A 24 25.98 -23.22 0.65
CA PHE A 24 24.59 -23.44 1.04
C PHE A 24 24.01 -22.24 1.81
N ILE A 25 24.77 -21.68 2.75
CA ILE A 25 24.38 -20.50 3.52
C ILE A 25 24.26 -19.27 2.61
N GLU A 26 25.25 -19.01 1.76
CA GLU A 26 25.25 -17.88 0.82
C GLU A 26 24.05 -17.96 -0.14
N HIS A 27 23.75 -19.16 -0.66
CA HIS A 27 22.60 -19.37 -1.54
C HIS A 27 21.27 -19.12 -0.84
N ARG A 28 21.10 -19.63 0.39
CA ARG A 28 19.89 -19.40 1.18
C ARG A 28 19.68 -17.91 1.47
N LEU A 29 20.72 -17.21 1.91
CA LEU A 29 20.67 -15.77 2.16
C LEU A 29 20.37 -14.97 0.89
N ALA A 30 20.89 -15.38 -0.26
CA ALA A 30 20.59 -14.74 -1.54
C ALA A 30 19.11 -14.89 -1.91
N ILE A 31 18.54 -16.09 -1.76
CA ILE A 31 17.10 -16.32 -1.99
C ILE A 31 16.25 -15.46 -1.05
N ASP A 32 16.60 -15.42 0.23
CA ASP A 32 15.85 -14.64 1.22
C ASP A 32 15.88 -13.14 0.90
N ARG A 33 17.05 -12.60 0.50
CA ARG A 33 17.18 -11.21 0.02
C ARG A 33 16.38 -10.93 -1.24
N ILE A 34 16.36 -11.85 -2.20
CA ILE A 34 15.56 -11.68 -3.44
C ILE A 34 14.07 -11.60 -3.10
N LYS A 35 13.58 -12.49 -2.22
CA LYS A 35 12.18 -12.47 -1.77
C LYS A 35 11.83 -11.16 -1.07
N GLU A 36 12.71 -10.68 -0.20
CA GLU A 36 12.54 -9.40 0.48
C GLU A 36 12.52 -8.23 -0.49
N ASN A 37 13.45 -8.18 -1.44
CA ASN A 37 13.49 -7.16 -2.50
C ASN A 37 12.24 -7.17 -3.37
N VAL A 38 11.74 -8.35 -3.76
CA VAL A 38 10.48 -8.48 -4.50
C VAL A 38 9.32 -7.92 -3.66
N ARG A 39 9.24 -8.29 -2.38
CA ARG A 39 8.19 -7.78 -1.49
C ARG A 39 8.23 -6.26 -1.34
N ILE A 40 9.41 -5.67 -1.16
CA ILE A 40 9.60 -4.22 -1.05
C ILE A 40 9.22 -3.53 -2.37
N THR A 41 9.63 -4.11 -3.50
CA THR A 41 9.33 -3.57 -4.83
C THR A 41 7.83 -3.56 -5.11
N GLU A 42 7.15 -4.68 -4.87
CA GLU A 42 5.70 -4.79 -5.03
C GLU A 42 4.96 -3.85 -4.07
N PHE A 43 5.43 -3.72 -2.83
CA PHE A 43 4.87 -2.77 -1.87
C PHE A 43 5.01 -1.31 -2.35
N ASN A 44 6.20 -0.90 -2.79
CA ASN A 44 6.45 0.45 -3.30
C ASN A 44 5.65 0.74 -4.57
N LYS A 45 5.52 -0.24 -5.46
CA LYS A 45 4.67 -0.14 -6.65
C LYS A 45 3.21 0.04 -6.26
N ALA A 46 2.71 -0.75 -5.31
CA ALA A 46 1.35 -0.64 -4.80
C ALA A 46 1.10 0.73 -4.14
N ILE A 47 2.05 1.28 -3.38
CA ILE A 47 1.99 2.65 -2.85
C ILE A 47 1.87 3.67 -3.99
N GLY A 48 2.70 3.54 -5.03
CA GLY A 48 2.70 4.45 -6.17
C GLY A 48 1.37 4.44 -6.94
N GLU A 49 0.86 3.25 -7.27
CA GLU A 49 -0.45 3.08 -7.90
C GLU A 49 -1.58 3.63 -7.02
N PHE A 50 -1.50 3.37 -5.71
CA PHE A 50 -2.48 3.82 -4.74
C PHE A 50 -2.55 5.35 -4.64
N ARG A 51 -1.42 6.01 -4.36
CA ARG A 51 -1.34 7.47 -4.30
C ARG A 51 -1.70 8.11 -5.65
N GLY A 52 -1.27 7.48 -6.75
CA GLY A 52 -1.56 7.93 -8.10
C GLY A 52 -3.06 7.98 -8.40
N ALA A 53 -3.86 7.06 -7.86
CA ALA A 53 -5.31 7.06 -8.06
C ALA A 53 -6.05 8.22 -7.36
N PHE A 54 -5.46 8.80 -6.30
CA PHE A 54 -6.05 9.96 -5.61
C PHE A 54 -5.55 11.31 -6.15
N ALA A 55 -4.42 11.32 -6.87
CA ALA A 55 -3.82 12.56 -7.37
C ALA A 55 -4.75 13.40 -8.27
N PRO A 56 -5.52 12.83 -9.22
CA PRO A 56 -6.45 13.60 -10.05
C PRO A 56 -7.55 14.28 -9.22
N ALA A 57 -8.13 13.56 -8.26
CA ALA A 57 -9.15 14.12 -7.37
C ALA A 57 -8.59 15.28 -6.54
N ILE A 58 -7.37 15.13 -6.00
CA ILE A 58 -6.70 16.19 -5.24
C ILE A 58 -6.46 17.45 -6.09
N ALA A 59 -6.00 17.27 -7.33
CA ALA A 59 -5.73 18.36 -8.25
C ALA A 59 -7.01 19.08 -8.70
N LYS A 60 -8.06 18.32 -9.06
CA LYS A 60 -9.34 18.86 -9.55
C LYS A 60 -10.13 19.54 -8.43
N PHE A 61 -10.15 18.98 -7.22
CA PHE A 61 -10.99 19.50 -6.12
C PHE A 61 -10.67 20.96 -5.78
N GLN A 62 -9.43 21.40 -5.93
CA GLN A 62 -9.01 22.80 -5.69
C GLN A 62 -9.52 23.79 -6.74
N LEU A 63 -9.99 23.31 -7.89
CA LEU A 63 -10.44 24.13 -9.01
C LEU A 63 -11.97 24.25 -9.05
N LEU A 64 -12.69 23.54 -8.17
CA LEU A 64 -14.14 23.44 -8.19
C LEU A 64 -14.74 24.18 -6.98
N SER A 65 -15.66 25.10 -7.25
CA SER A 65 -16.42 25.82 -6.22
C SER A 65 -17.87 25.32 -6.10
N ASP A 66 -18.42 24.82 -7.21
CA ASP A 66 -19.79 24.33 -7.30
C ASP A 66 -19.93 22.90 -6.73
N ALA A 67 -20.96 22.70 -5.92
CA ALA A 67 -21.19 21.44 -5.22
C ALA A 67 -21.54 20.28 -6.18
N LYS A 68 -22.22 20.56 -7.29
CA LYS A 68 -22.59 19.54 -8.28
C LYS A 68 -21.37 19.09 -9.07
N ASP A 69 -20.49 20.02 -9.43
CA ASP A 69 -19.24 19.70 -10.12
C ASP A 69 -18.30 18.89 -9.22
N ILE A 70 -18.24 19.20 -7.92
CA ILE A 70 -17.49 18.42 -6.92
C ILE A 70 -18.04 16.99 -6.83
N ASP A 71 -19.36 16.82 -6.66
CA ASP A 71 -19.99 15.50 -6.56
C ASP A 71 -19.80 14.67 -7.83
N GLN A 72 -19.91 15.30 -9.01
CA GLN A 72 -19.64 14.64 -10.29
C GLN A 72 -18.18 14.18 -10.39
N MET A 73 -17.22 15.06 -10.08
CA MET A 73 -15.79 14.72 -10.12
C MET A 73 -15.47 13.56 -9.16
N LEU A 74 -15.98 13.60 -7.93
CA LEU A 74 -15.75 12.52 -6.97
C LEU A 74 -16.35 11.19 -7.43
N LYS A 75 -17.47 11.20 -8.15
CA LYS A 75 -18.05 10.00 -8.78
C LYS A 75 -17.21 9.47 -9.94
N GLU A 76 -16.67 10.35 -10.78
CA GLU A 76 -15.78 9.97 -11.88
C GLU A 76 -14.49 9.30 -11.37
N GLU A 77 -13.92 9.83 -10.29
CA GLU A 77 -12.69 9.30 -9.69
C GLU A 77 -12.92 8.10 -8.75
N LEU A 78 -14.17 7.79 -8.40
CA LEU A 78 -14.49 6.74 -7.42
C LEU A 78 -14.04 5.34 -7.88
N ILE A 79 -14.28 4.99 -9.15
CA ILE A 79 -13.93 3.68 -9.71
C ILE A 79 -12.41 3.43 -9.67
N PRO A 80 -11.56 4.30 -10.24
CA PRO A 80 -10.11 4.08 -10.19
C PRO A 80 -9.58 4.05 -8.76
N GLN A 81 -10.13 4.86 -7.85
CA GLN A 81 -9.76 4.84 -6.43
C GLN A 81 -10.16 3.53 -5.75
N PHE A 82 -11.36 3.00 -6.00
CA PHE A 82 -11.82 1.73 -5.46
C PHE A 82 -10.91 0.57 -5.92
N ILE A 83 -10.56 0.53 -7.21
CA ILE A 83 -9.64 -0.48 -7.74
C ILE A 83 -8.28 -0.41 -7.02
N ALA A 84 -7.76 0.80 -6.81
CA ALA A 84 -6.50 1.00 -6.11
C ALA A 84 -6.58 0.58 -4.63
N ILE A 85 -7.70 0.87 -3.94
CA ILE A 85 -7.97 0.46 -2.56
C ILE A 85 -7.92 -1.07 -2.42
N GLU A 86 -8.59 -1.79 -3.32
CA GLU A 86 -8.63 -3.26 -3.31
C GLU A 86 -7.27 -3.88 -3.63
N LYS A 87 -6.52 -3.29 -4.59
CA LYS A 87 -5.14 -3.71 -4.89
C LYS A 87 -4.18 -3.46 -3.73
N PHE A 88 -4.35 -2.38 -2.98
CA PHE A 88 -3.47 -2.03 -1.86
C PHE A 88 -3.82 -2.81 -0.57
N ARG A 89 -5.07 -3.26 -0.40
CA ARG A 89 -5.56 -3.93 0.81
C ARG A 89 -4.69 -5.11 1.30
N PRO A 90 -4.12 -6.00 0.44
CA PRO A 90 -3.25 -7.08 0.89
C PRO A 90 -1.95 -6.61 1.56
N PHE A 91 -1.51 -5.38 1.28
CA PHE A 91 -0.27 -4.80 1.81
C PHE A 91 -0.47 -4.11 3.16
N VAL A 92 -1.72 -3.87 3.57
CA VAL A 92 -2.05 -3.29 4.87
C VAL A 92 -1.78 -4.30 5.97
N SER A 93 -1.05 -3.87 7.01
CA SER A 93 -0.75 -4.71 8.17
C SER A 93 -2.04 -5.26 8.81
N PRO A 94 -2.09 -6.53 9.25
CA PRO A 94 -3.32 -7.14 9.78
C PRO A 94 -4.00 -6.34 10.89
N ASN A 95 -3.22 -5.75 11.80
CA ASN A 95 -3.70 -4.90 12.91
C ASN A 95 -4.22 -3.52 12.48
N LYS A 96 -4.06 -3.16 11.21
CA LYS A 96 -4.46 -1.86 10.62
C LYS A 96 -5.63 -2.01 9.65
N LYS A 97 -6.09 -3.23 9.35
CA LYS A 97 -7.13 -3.50 8.34
C LYS A 97 -8.45 -2.81 8.65
N ASP A 98 -8.91 -2.87 9.90
CA ASP A 98 -10.18 -2.26 10.29
C ASP A 98 -10.13 -0.73 10.18
N ALA A 99 -9.03 -0.12 10.64
CA ALA A 99 -8.81 1.32 10.52
C ALA A 99 -8.67 1.78 9.06
N TYR A 100 -8.10 0.93 8.19
CA TYR A 100 -8.02 1.19 6.75
C TYR A 100 -9.40 1.14 6.09
N GLN A 101 -10.20 0.14 6.44
CA GLN A 101 -11.58 0.01 5.95
C GLN A 101 -12.44 1.19 6.43
N GLU A 102 -12.32 1.59 7.69
CA GLU A 102 -13.03 2.74 8.24
C GLU A 102 -12.63 4.05 7.53
N ALA A 103 -11.35 4.24 7.24
CA ALA A 103 -10.88 5.41 6.50
C ALA A 103 -11.49 5.44 5.08
N TRP A 104 -11.51 4.29 4.40
CA TRP A 104 -12.18 4.15 3.10
C TRP A 104 -13.68 4.45 3.18
N GLU A 105 -14.36 3.92 4.19
CA GLU A 105 -15.79 4.16 4.45
C GLU A 105 -16.09 5.63 4.69
N LYS A 106 -15.31 6.32 5.52
CA LYS A 106 -15.47 7.75 5.77
C LYS A 106 -15.25 8.61 4.53
N TYR A 107 -14.33 8.21 3.66
CA TYR A 107 -14.10 8.94 2.41
C TYR A 107 -15.26 8.79 1.42
N HIS A 108 -15.77 7.56 1.20
CA HIS A 108 -16.79 7.30 0.19
C HIS A 108 -18.24 7.43 0.71
N GLN A 109 -18.54 7.09 1.96
CA GLN A 109 -19.88 7.25 2.55
C GLN A 109 -19.98 8.60 3.24
N SER A 110 -20.34 9.63 2.47
CA SER A 110 -20.61 10.94 3.05
C SER A 110 -22.08 11.15 3.46
N HIS A 111 -22.85 10.06 3.59
CA HIS A 111 -24.06 9.88 4.42
C HIS A 111 -24.83 8.67 3.88
N LYS A 112 -24.87 7.58 4.64
CA LYS A 112 -25.83 6.50 4.41
C LYS A 112 -27.19 6.98 4.93
N LYS A 113 -27.91 7.80 4.15
CA LYS A 113 -29.30 8.15 4.48
C LYS A 113 -30.16 6.93 4.17
N GLU A 114 -30.92 6.42 5.15
CA GLU A 114 -31.85 5.31 4.92
C GLU A 114 -32.75 5.61 3.72
N GLY A 115 -32.82 4.67 2.77
CA GLY A 115 -33.63 4.79 1.56
C GLY A 115 -32.93 5.41 0.34
N VAL A 116 -31.64 5.73 0.41
CA VAL A 116 -30.89 6.34 -0.71
C VAL A 116 -29.74 5.43 -1.16
N SER A 117 -29.85 4.88 -2.37
CA SER A 117 -28.95 3.86 -2.96
C SER A 117 -27.65 4.42 -3.58
N SER A 118 -27.57 5.73 -3.81
CA SER A 118 -26.38 6.33 -4.44
C SER A 118 -25.33 6.78 -3.43
N VAL A 119 -24.06 6.58 -3.78
CA VAL A 119 -22.93 7.26 -3.15
C VAL A 119 -23.13 8.77 -3.37
N TYR A 120 -23.53 9.48 -2.33
CA TYR A 120 -23.58 10.94 -2.33
C TYR A 120 -22.35 11.45 -1.60
N PHE A 121 -21.64 12.39 -2.23
CA PHE A 121 -20.56 13.16 -1.65
C PHE A 121 -21.09 14.44 -0.97
N LEU A 122 -22.28 14.33 -0.37
CA LEU A 122 -23.04 15.35 0.35
C LEU A 122 -22.21 16.12 1.40
N ASP A 123 -21.34 15.46 2.17
CA ASP A 123 -20.50 16.19 3.15
C ASP A 123 -19.53 17.15 2.47
N TYR A 124 -19.06 16.81 1.27
CA TYR A 124 -18.21 17.68 0.46
C TYR A 124 -19.01 18.72 -0.32
N ALA A 125 -20.33 18.62 -0.33
CA ALA A 125 -21.24 19.60 -0.92
C ALA A 125 -21.81 20.59 0.11
N MET A 126 -21.68 20.29 1.40
CA MET A 126 -22.18 21.11 2.51
C MET A 126 -21.08 22.00 3.11
N GLY A 127 -21.46 23.16 3.64
CA GLY A 127 -20.54 24.12 4.26
C GLY A 127 -19.87 25.08 3.26
N ASN A 128 -18.99 25.95 3.77
CA ASN A 128 -18.23 26.88 2.93
C ASN A 128 -17.07 26.14 2.22
N GLU A 129 -16.47 26.77 1.20
CA GLU A 129 -15.35 26.19 0.43
C GLU A 129 -14.17 25.73 1.30
N LYS A 130 -13.82 26.51 2.33
CA LYS A 130 -12.69 26.21 3.21
C LYS A 130 -12.93 24.95 4.02
N ASP A 131 -14.14 24.78 4.56
CA ASP A 131 -14.51 23.60 5.35
C ASP A 131 -14.57 22.34 4.48
N ARG A 132 -15.09 22.45 3.25
CA ARG A 132 -15.09 21.37 2.25
C ARG A 132 -13.68 20.90 1.91
N MET A 133 -12.78 21.85 1.66
CA MET A 133 -11.37 21.58 1.37
C MET A 133 -10.65 20.92 2.54
N LEU A 134 -10.93 21.38 3.77
CA LEU A 134 -10.35 20.80 4.98
C LEU A 134 -10.80 19.34 5.15
N LEU A 135 -12.11 19.09 5.02
CA LEU A 135 -12.68 17.76 5.15
C LEU A 135 -12.13 16.78 4.09
N PHE A 136 -12.06 17.23 2.84
CA PHE A 136 -11.49 16.46 1.75
C PHE A 136 -10.03 16.07 2.00
N LYS A 137 -9.21 17.04 2.40
CA LYS A 137 -7.81 16.76 2.78
C LYS A 137 -7.71 15.81 3.95
N GLU A 138 -8.51 15.99 4.99
CA GLU A 138 -8.52 15.13 6.17
C GLU A 138 -8.84 13.67 5.79
N ARG A 139 -9.91 13.46 5.01
CA ARG A 139 -10.35 12.12 4.62
C ARG A 139 -9.38 11.43 3.66
N ILE A 140 -8.82 12.16 2.68
CA ILE A 140 -7.77 11.62 1.82
C ILE A 140 -6.52 11.27 2.63
N ASN A 141 -6.05 12.16 3.50
CA ASN A 141 -4.86 11.90 4.30
C ASN A 141 -5.07 10.72 5.26
N ALA A 142 -6.28 10.56 5.80
CA ALA A 142 -6.63 9.43 6.65
C ALA A 142 -6.51 8.07 5.92
N ILE A 143 -6.70 8.04 4.60
CA ILE A 143 -6.51 6.85 3.76
C ILE A 143 -5.05 6.72 3.32
N LEU A 144 -4.43 7.82 2.87
CA LEU A 144 -3.08 7.79 2.32
C LEU A 144 -2.00 7.48 3.37
N LYS A 145 -2.26 7.71 4.67
CA LYS A 145 -1.34 7.37 5.77
C LYS A 145 -1.00 5.87 5.87
N PHE A 146 -1.81 4.99 5.26
CA PHE A 146 -1.52 3.56 5.23
C PHE A 146 -0.48 3.19 4.15
N ALA A 147 -0.16 4.13 3.28
CA ALA A 147 0.81 4.03 2.20
C ALA A 147 2.01 4.97 2.43
N GLU A 148 2.38 5.22 3.69
CA GLU A 148 3.56 5.98 4.14
C GLU A 148 4.68 5.07 4.65
#